data_AF-A0A662Q9E6-F1
#
_entry.id   AF-A0A662Q9E6-F1
#
_cell.length_a   1.000
_cell.length_b   1.000
_cell.length_c   1.000
_cell.angle_alpha   90.00
_cell.angle_beta   90.00
_cell.angle_gamma   90.00
#
_symmetry.space_group_name_H-M   'P 1'
#
loop_
_entity.id
_entity.type
_entity.pdbx_description
1 polymer ?
#
loop_
_entity_poly.entity_id
_entity_poly.type
_entity_poly.pdbx_seq_one_letter_code
_entity_poly.pdbx_strand_id
1 'polypeptide(L)'
;MARTYKWLGGIGYILSFIPYVSVVSSILVAIAWIMMGKDTREKIFTVLGILLIVLFAAGIALAITMFASIFALLPMGAPAPGAIPFTRLGAFFGALIATGVVILAIAIAVFVVDIIAHFRAARIFDNKWFKLGGWFRIGVVIALAISIPLMAITILSMGLQGILSQIPPGGFPLGIIFSILWPLIIVLILSLLATIFSIIAFFTIPEEAPQPESPGPTP
;
A
#
# COMPACT_ATOMS: atom_id res chain seq x y z
N MET A 1 -13.75 24.94 13.33
CA MET A 1 -14.08 24.28 12.05
C MET A 1 -14.31 22.81 12.35
N ALA A 2 -15.40 22.23 11.84
CA ALA A 2 -15.61 20.77 11.91
C ALA A 2 -14.33 20.05 11.48
N ARG A 3 -14.03 18.89 12.10
CA ARG A 3 -12.80 18.11 11.85
C ARG A 3 -12.70 17.70 10.38
N THR A 4 -12.12 18.56 9.54
CA THR A 4 -12.04 18.39 8.08
C THR A 4 -11.33 17.09 7.68
N TYR A 5 -10.40 16.62 8.51
CA TYR A 5 -9.70 15.36 8.30
C TYR A 5 -10.62 14.13 8.31
N LYS A 6 -11.81 14.21 8.92
CA LYS A 6 -12.86 13.17 8.83
C LYS A 6 -13.29 12.95 7.37
N TRP A 7 -13.62 14.05 6.70
CA TRP A 7 -14.07 14.05 5.31
C TRP A 7 -12.91 13.71 4.36
N LEU A 8 -11.74 14.32 4.57
CA LEU A 8 -10.56 14.03 3.74
C LEU A 8 -10.15 12.57 3.83
N GLY A 9 -10.10 11.98 5.02
CA GLY A 9 -9.75 10.58 5.20
C GLY A 9 -10.83 9.66 4.64
N GLY A 10 -12.11 9.89 4.97
CA GLY A 10 -13.22 9.06 4.50
C GLY A 10 -13.34 9.04 2.97
N ILE A 11 -13.35 10.22 2.34
CA ILE A 11 -13.36 10.36 0.87
C ILE A 11 -12.06 9.80 0.30
N GLY A 12 -10.91 10.10 0.90
CA GLY A 12 -9.62 9.58 0.50
C GLY A 12 -9.64 8.05 0.37
N TYR A 13 -10.08 7.33 1.41
CA TYR A 13 -10.18 5.87 1.33
C TYR A 13 -11.23 5.38 0.31
N ILE A 14 -12.36 6.06 0.11
CA ILE A 14 -13.33 5.69 -0.95
C ILE A 14 -12.68 5.78 -2.34
N LEU A 15 -11.98 6.88 -2.60
CA LEU A 15 -11.33 7.11 -3.90
C LEU A 15 -10.21 6.08 -4.19
N SER A 16 -9.71 5.36 -3.19
CA SER A 16 -8.74 4.29 -3.39
C SER A 16 -9.27 3.12 -4.24
N PHE A 17 -10.60 2.93 -4.29
CA PHE A 17 -11.24 1.89 -5.09
C PHE A 17 -11.37 2.24 -6.58
N ILE A 18 -11.21 3.51 -6.94
CA ILE A 18 -11.39 3.98 -8.32
C ILE A 18 -10.02 4.00 -9.00
N PRO A 19 -9.78 3.18 -10.04
CA PRO A 19 -8.55 3.22 -10.81
C PRO A 19 -8.26 4.64 -11.32
N TYR A 20 -6.98 5.01 -11.40
CA TYR A 20 -6.48 6.35 -11.78
C TYR A 20 -6.77 7.48 -10.77
N VAL A 21 -7.91 7.45 -10.08
CA VAL A 21 -8.25 8.42 -9.02
C VAL A 21 -7.57 8.06 -7.69
N SER A 22 -7.14 6.80 -7.54
CA SER A 22 -6.36 6.32 -6.38
C SER A 22 -5.06 7.11 -6.13
N VAL A 23 -4.53 7.80 -7.13
CA VAL A 23 -3.43 8.76 -6.97
C VAL A 23 -3.83 9.91 -6.05
N VAL A 24 -5.01 10.51 -6.29
CA VAL A 24 -5.56 11.60 -5.45
C VAL A 24 -5.91 11.08 -4.06
N SER A 25 -6.44 9.85 -3.97
CA SER A 25 -6.72 9.17 -2.70
C SER A 25 -5.51 9.18 -1.77
N SER A 26 -4.33 8.78 -2.26
CA SER A 26 -3.12 8.69 -1.44
C SER A 26 -2.75 10.00 -0.75
N ILE A 27 -2.91 11.13 -1.46
CA ILE A 27 -2.62 12.47 -0.95
C ILE A 27 -3.67 12.88 0.09
N LEU A 28 -4.97 12.64 -0.19
CA LEU A 28 -6.04 12.99 0.74
C LEU A 28 -5.93 12.23 2.06
N VAL A 29 -5.66 10.92 2.00
CA VAL A 29 -5.44 10.08 3.19
C VAL A 29 -4.21 10.58 3.97
N ALA A 30 -3.12 10.90 3.27
CA ALA A 30 -1.92 11.44 3.92
C ALA A 30 -2.20 12.76 4.66
N ILE A 31 -2.87 13.71 4.01
CA ILE A 31 -3.25 15.00 4.61
C ILE A 31 -4.18 14.78 5.80
N ALA A 32 -5.14 13.86 5.70
CA ALA A 32 -6.05 13.54 6.80
C ALA A 32 -5.28 13.06 8.04
N TRP A 33 -4.31 12.16 7.88
CA TRP A 33 -3.45 11.70 8.98
C TRP A 33 -2.56 12.81 9.55
N ILE A 34 -1.99 13.68 8.72
CA ILE A 34 -1.20 14.84 9.18
C ILE A 34 -2.06 15.78 10.03
N MET A 35 -3.24 16.13 9.52
CA MET A 35 -4.18 17.02 10.23
C MET A 35 -4.66 16.41 11.54
N MET A 36 -5.00 15.11 11.53
CA MET A 36 -5.38 14.38 12.75
C MET A 36 -4.25 14.38 13.77
N GLY A 37 -3.00 14.18 13.35
CA GLY A 37 -1.83 14.26 14.24
C GLY A 37 -1.61 15.64 14.85
N LYS A 38 -1.85 16.71 14.07
CA LYS A 38 -1.79 18.08 14.59
C LYS A 38 -2.90 18.37 15.61
N ASP A 39 -4.12 17.89 15.35
CA ASP A 39 -5.29 18.10 16.22
C ASP A 39 -5.16 17.33 17.55
N THR A 40 -4.71 16.07 17.48
CA THR A 40 -4.56 15.18 18.65
C THR A 40 -3.21 15.28 19.35
N ARG A 41 -2.25 16.02 18.77
CA ARG A 41 -0.82 16.06 19.17
C ARG A 41 -0.12 14.70 19.15
N GLU A 42 -0.68 13.71 18.47
CA GLU A 42 -0.07 12.39 18.29
C GLU A 42 0.89 12.38 17.09
N LYS A 43 2.19 12.25 17.39
CA LYS A 43 3.24 12.24 16.36
C LYS A 43 3.09 11.08 15.38
N ILE A 44 2.55 9.94 15.81
CA ILE A 44 2.39 8.73 14.99
C ILE A 44 1.52 9.02 13.76
N PHE A 45 0.44 9.79 13.90
CA PHE A 45 -0.43 10.14 12.77
C PHE A 45 0.27 11.04 11.77
N THR A 46 1.03 12.02 12.26
CA THR A 46 1.84 12.89 11.39
C THR A 46 2.92 12.10 10.66
N VAL A 47 3.60 11.18 11.35
CA VAL A 47 4.59 10.28 10.73
C VAL A 47 3.95 9.42 9.64
N LEU A 48 2.79 8.81 9.91
CA LEU A 48 2.07 8.03 8.91
C LEU A 48 1.77 8.86 7.65
N GLY A 49 1.20 10.05 7.84
CA GLY A 49 0.87 10.90 6.70
C GLY A 49 2.10 11.36 5.91
N ILE A 50 3.22 11.66 6.57
CA ILE A 50 4.48 11.97 5.88
C ILE A 50 4.99 10.76 5.09
N LEU A 51 4.99 9.56 5.70
CA LEU A 51 5.43 8.34 5.03
C LEU A 51 4.55 8.02 3.80
N LEU A 52 3.25 8.31 3.86
CA LEU A 52 2.36 8.19 2.70
C LEU A 52 2.73 9.16 1.57
N ILE A 53 3.10 10.42 1.88
CA ILE A 53 3.59 11.38 0.88
C ILE A 53 4.93 10.91 0.28
N VAL A 54 5.84 10.41 1.11
CA VAL A 54 7.13 9.88 0.67
C VAL A 54 6.93 8.67 -0.25
N LEU A 55 6.05 7.75 0.12
CA LEU A 55 5.70 6.58 -0.70
C LEU A 55 5.08 7.01 -2.03
N PHE A 56 4.21 8.02 -2.02
CA PHE A 56 3.64 8.60 -3.22
C PHE A 56 4.71 9.19 -4.15
N ALA A 57 5.62 10.00 -3.61
CA ALA A 57 6.73 10.57 -4.37
C ALA A 57 7.67 9.49 -4.94
N ALA A 58 7.93 8.43 -4.17
CA ALA A 58 8.71 7.28 -4.64
C ALA A 58 8.01 6.54 -5.79
N GLY A 59 6.67 6.44 -5.76
CA GLY A 59 5.87 5.91 -6.86
C GLY A 59 6.00 6.74 -8.15
N ILE A 60 5.99 8.08 -8.04
CA ILE A 60 6.25 8.96 -9.19
C ILE A 60 7.67 8.75 -9.73
N ALA A 61 8.66 8.69 -8.85
CA ALA A 61 10.06 8.46 -9.26
C ALA A 61 10.23 7.12 -9.99
N LEU A 62 9.56 6.06 -9.54
CA LEU A 62 9.54 4.78 -10.23
C LEU A 62 8.89 4.89 -11.62
N ALA A 63 7.73 5.56 -11.73
CA ALA A 63 7.04 5.75 -13.00
C ALA A 63 7.91 6.52 -14.01
N ILE A 64 8.58 7.59 -13.57
CA ILE A 64 9.51 8.37 -14.39
C ILE A 64 10.70 7.49 -14.82
N THR A 65 11.25 6.69 -13.91
CA THR A 65 12.37 5.78 -14.21
C THR A 65 11.98 4.75 -15.25
N MET A 66 10.81 4.13 -15.10
CA MET A 66 10.27 3.19 -16.08
C MET A 66 10.03 3.86 -17.44
N PHE A 67 9.42 5.05 -17.45
CA PHE A 67 9.17 5.78 -18.68
C PHE A 67 10.47 6.17 -19.40
N ALA A 68 11.44 6.75 -18.68
CA ALA A 68 12.74 7.12 -19.23
C ALA A 68 13.51 5.91 -19.76
N SER A 69 13.36 4.74 -19.14
CA SER A 69 14.04 3.51 -19.56
C SER A 69 13.60 3.02 -20.95
N ILE A 70 12.36 3.28 -21.35
CA ILE A 70 11.87 2.94 -22.70
C ILE A 70 12.73 3.66 -23.75
N PHE A 71 13.02 4.95 -23.54
CA PHE A 71 13.85 5.74 -24.46
C PHE A 71 15.34 5.37 -24.38
N ALA A 72 15.83 4.93 -23.21
CA ALA A 72 17.22 4.51 -23.05
C ALA A 72 17.53 3.16 -23.75
N LEU A 73 16.51 2.33 -23.93
CA LEU A 73 16.57 1.03 -24.60
C LEU A 73 16.28 1.11 -26.11
N LEU A 74 15.73 2.22 -26.60
CA LEU A 74 15.56 2.46 -28.03
C LEU A 74 16.91 2.90 -28.66
N PRO A 75 17.46 2.17 -29.64
CA PRO A 75 18.69 2.60 -30.31
C PRO A 75 18.41 3.85 -31.15
N MET A 76 18.83 5.01 -30.64
CA MET A 76 18.87 6.28 -31.39
C MET A 76 20.10 6.25 -32.30
N GLY A 77 19.99 5.61 -33.46
CA GLY A 77 21.03 5.55 -34.50
C GLY A 77 21.48 4.13 -34.88
N ALA A 78 22.30 4.05 -35.92
CA ALA A 78 22.86 2.78 -36.38
C ALA A 78 23.77 2.17 -35.29
N PRO A 79 23.59 0.89 -34.91
CA PRO A 79 24.43 0.26 -33.91
C PRO A 79 25.89 0.26 -34.39
N ALA A 80 26.80 0.76 -33.55
CA ALA A 80 28.22 0.69 -33.83
C ALA A 80 28.65 -0.78 -33.99
N PRO A 81 29.54 -1.10 -34.94
CA PRO A 81 30.03 -2.48 -35.12
C PRO A 81 30.63 -2.99 -33.80
N GLY A 82 30.09 -4.09 -33.27
CA GLY A 82 30.53 -4.68 -32.00
C GLY A 82 29.83 -4.19 -30.73
N ALA A 83 28.86 -3.26 -30.84
CA ALA A 83 28.05 -2.86 -29.69
C ALA A 83 27.17 -4.03 -29.23
N ILE A 84 27.44 -4.58 -28.05
CA ILE A 84 26.60 -5.62 -27.44
C ILE A 84 25.34 -4.92 -26.89
N PRO A 85 24.14 -5.17 -27.46
CA PRO A 85 22.91 -4.45 -27.08
C PRO A 85 22.47 -4.70 -25.63
N PHE A 86 23.04 -5.72 -24.97
CA PHE A 86 22.67 -6.17 -23.63
C PHE A 86 23.41 -5.49 -22.48
N THR A 87 24.43 -4.68 -22.74
CA THR A 87 25.19 -3.99 -21.67
C THR A 87 24.37 -2.96 -20.90
N ARG A 88 23.36 -2.35 -21.55
CA ARG A 88 22.44 -1.39 -20.91
C ARG A 88 21.31 -2.05 -20.11
N LEU A 89 20.99 -3.31 -20.40
CA LEU A 89 19.94 -4.08 -19.70
C LEU A 89 20.35 -4.39 -18.26
N GLY A 90 21.62 -4.73 -18.01
CA GLY A 90 22.12 -4.99 -16.65
C GLY A 90 21.99 -3.77 -15.72
N ALA A 91 22.40 -2.58 -16.17
CA ALA A 91 22.25 -1.34 -15.41
C ALA A 91 20.78 -0.97 -15.17
N PHE A 92 19.92 -1.21 -16.17
CA PHE A 92 18.48 -0.99 -16.05
C PHE A 92 17.83 -1.90 -15.00
N PHE A 93 18.06 -3.21 -15.06
CA PHE A 93 17.54 -4.13 -14.06
C PHE A 93 18.13 -3.86 -12.67
N GLY A 94 19.41 -3.49 -12.58
CA GLY A 94 20.03 -3.05 -11.34
C GLY A 94 19.32 -1.84 -10.72
N ALA A 95 19.02 -0.82 -11.52
CA ALA A 95 18.28 0.36 -11.06
C ALA A 95 16.83 0.03 -10.64
N LEU A 96 16.13 -0.84 -11.38
CA LEU A 96 14.79 -1.30 -11.00
C LEU A 96 14.79 -2.07 -9.68
N ILE A 97 15.73 -2.99 -9.49
CA ILE A 97 15.84 -3.77 -8.25
C ILE A 97 16.15 -2.84 -7.09
N ALA A 98 17.14 -1.94 -7.22
CA ALA A 98 17.51 -1.00 -6.16
C ALA A 98 16.31 -0.09 -5.77
N THR A 99 15.61 0.47 -6.76
CA THR A 99 14.43 1.31 -6.53
C THR A 99 13.30 0.50 -5.89
N GLY A 100 13.06 -0.72 -6.35
CA GLY A 100 12.06 -1.63 -5.81
C GLY A 100 12.31 -1.99 -4.35
N VAL A 101 13.56 -2.25 -3.97
CA VAL A 101 13.95 -2.53 -2.57
C VAL A 101 13.68 -1.32 -1.67
N VAL A 102 14.01 -0.10 -2.12
CA VAL A 102 13.74 1.13 -1.36
C VAL A 102 12.24 1.34 -1.17
N ILE A 103 11.45 1.21 -2.24
CA ILE A 103 9.98 1.34 -2.17
C ILE A 103 9.39 0.28 -1.25
N LEU A 104 9.87 -0.95 -1.32
CA LEU A 104 9.42 -2.03 -0.45
C LEU A 104 9.70 -1.72 1.03
N ALA A 105 10.89 -1.23 1.36
CA ALA A 105 11.23 -0.84 2.72
C ALA A 105 10.31 0.28 3.24
N ILE A 106 10.03 1.29 2.41
CA ILE A 106 9.09 2.38 2.76
C ILE A 106 7.67 1.84 2.93
N ALA A 107 7.21 0.96 2.04
CA ALA A 107 5.88 0.35 2.10
C ALA A 107 5.69 -0.47 3.39
N ILE A 108 6.71 -1.23 3.80
CA ILE A 108 6.70 -1.97 5.08
C ILE A 108 6.62 -0.98 6.25
N ALA A 109 7.41 0.09 6.24
CA ALA A 109 7.38 1.12 7.29
C ALA A 109 5.99 1.79 7.37
N VAL A 110 5.41 2.19 6.23
CA VAL A 110 4.04 2.71 6.14
C VAL A 110 3.07 1.73 6.76
N PHE A 111 3.13 0.46 6.37
CA PHE A 111 2.19 -0.56 6.81
C PHE A 111 2.25 -0.81 8.33
N VAL A 112 3.45 -0.86 8.92
CA VAL A 112 3.63 -0.99 10.38
C VAL A 112 3.07 0.23 11.10
N VAL A 113 3.41 1.44 10.65
CA VAL A 113 2.94 2.68 11.27
C VAL A 113 1.42 2.82 11.10
N ASP A 114 0.87 2.37 9.97
CA ASP A 114 -0.58 2.37 9.69
C ASP A 114 -1.34 1.52 10.70
N ILE A 115 -0.85 0.31 11.01
CA ILE A 115 -1.44 -0.53 12.07
C ILE A 115 -1.43 0.21 13.42
N ILE A 116 -0.29 0.76 13.81
CA ILE A 116 -0.13 1.45 15.11
C ILE A 116 -1.06 2.67 15.16
N ALA A 117 -1.14 3.45 14.08
CA ALA A 117 -2.01 4.61 13.97
C ALA A 117 -3.48 4.22 14.12
N HIS A 118 -3.94 3.13 13.49
CA HIS A 118 -5.32 2.66 13.64
C HIS A 118 -5.65 2.32 15.09
N PHE A 119 -4.79 1.60 15.81
CA PHE A 119 -5.04 1.30 17.22
C PHE A 119 -4.96 2.54 18.13
N ARG A 120 -4.06 3.47 17.83
CA ARG A 120 -3.96 4.74 18.56
C ARG A 120 -5.21 5.60 18.35
N ALA A 121 -5.67 5.74 17.11
CA ALA A 121 -6.88 6.47 16.76
C ALA A 121 -8.12 5.83 17.40
N ALA A 122 -8.19 4.50 17.42
CA ALA A 122 -9.26 3.77 18.10
C ALA A 122 -9.35 4.14 19.59
N ARG A 123 -8.20 4.26 20.27
CA ARG A 123 -8.15 4.63 21.69
C ARG A 123 -8.54 6.09 21.92
N ILE A 124 -8.04 7.00 21.10
CA ILE A 124 -8.24 8.46 21.29
C ILE A 124 -9.68 8.86 21.02
N PHE A 125 -10.30 8.26 20.01
CA PHE A 125 -11.67 8.61 19.61
C PHE A 125 -12.72 7.60 20.11
N ASP A 126 -12.33 6.65 20.95
CA ASP A 126 -13.15 5.49 21.37
C ASP A 126 -13.92 4.85 20.20
N ASN A 127 -13.23 4.66 19.08
CA ASN A 127 -13.86 4.28 17.82
C ASN A 127 -13.55 2.82 17.46
N LYS A 128 -14.58 1.97 17.56
CA LYS A 128 -14.50 0.53 17.24
C LYS A 128 -14.05 0.23 15.81
N TRP A 129 -14.35 1.10 14.85
CA TRP A 129 -14.04 0.89 13.43
C TRP A 129 -12.55 1.05 13.15
N PHE A 130 -11.88 1.99 13.83
CA PHE A 130 -10.42 2.07 13.79
C PHE A 130 -9.78 0.81 14.37
N LYS A 131 -10.34 0.26 15.46
CA LYS A 131 -9.86 -0.99 16.08
C LYS A 131 -10.02 -2.18 15.14
N LEU A 132 -11.18 -2.33 14.50
CA LEU A 132 -11.43 -3.37 13.49
C LEU A 132 -10.50 -3.20 12.28
N GLY A 133 -10.35 -1.97 11.76
CA GLY A 133 -9.42 -1.66 10.67
C GLY A 133 -7.97 -2.03 11.00
N GLY A 134 -7.53 -1.83 12.24
CA GLY A 134 -6.21 -2.28 12.72
C GLY A 134 -6.07 -3.80 12.77
N TRP A 135 -7.07 -4.51 13.31
CA TRP A 135 -7.05 -5.98 13.37
C TRP A 135 -7.05 -6.64 11.99
N PHE A 136 -7.82 -6.13 11.04
CA PHE A 136 -7.84 -6.67 9.68
C PHE A 136 -6.49 -6.48 8.97
N ARG A 137 -5.76 -5.39 9.24
CA ARG A 137 -4.38 -5.20 8.75
C ARG A 137 -3.41 -6.21 9.37
N ILE A 138 -3.53 -6.51 10.66
CA ILE A 138 -2.77 -7.63 11.26
C ILE A 138 -3.13 -8.95 10.56
N GLY A 139 -4.42 -9.18 10.30
CA GLY A 139 -4.90 -10.33 9.52
C GLY A 139 -4.26 -10.41 8.13
N VAL A 140 -4.10 -9.27 7.43
CA VAL A 140 -3.40 -9.19 6.15
C VAL A 140 -1.94 -9.66 6.26
N VAL A 141 -1.21 -9.30 7.33
CA VAL A 141 0.16 -9.79 7.56
C VAL A 141 0.19 -11.31 7.71
N ILE A 142 -0.70 -11.83 8.57
CA ILE A 142 -0.78 -13.27 8.84
C ILE A 142 -1.13 -14.01 7.55
N ALA A 143 -2.11 -13.51 6.79
CA ALA A 143 -2.50 -14.09 5.52
C ALA A 143 -1.33 -14.06 4.52
N LEU A 144 -0.60 -12.94 4.38
CA LEU A 144 0.58 -12.87 3.52
C LEU A 144 1.69 -13.85 3.95
N ALA A 145 1.94 -13.98 5.25
CA ALA A 145 2.94 -14.90 5.79
C ALA A 145 2.61 -16.37 5.50
N ILE A 146 1.33 -16.71 5.31
CA ILE A 146 0.86 -18.05 4.90
C ILE A 146 0.83 -18.18 3.38
N SER A 147 0.32 -17.16 2.67
CA SER A 147 0.14 -17.17 1.23
C SER A 147 1.46 -17.26 0.47
N ILE A 148 2.52 -16.57 0.92
CA ILE A 148 3.84 -16.60 0.24
C ILE A 148 4.44 -18.02 0.22
N PRO A 149 4.57 -18.74 1.37
CA PRO A 149 5.02 -20.12 1.37
C PRO A 149 4.13 -21.05 0.53
N LEU A 150 2.80 -20.90 0.60
CA LEU A 150 1.89 -21.73 -0.19
C LEU A 150 2.12 -21.54 -1.68
N MET A 151 2.23 -20.29 -2.14
CA MET A 151 2.55 -19.96 -3.54
C MET A 151 3.90 -20.57 -3.95
N ALA A 152 4.92 -20.46 -3.10
CA ALA A 152 6.23 -21.04 -3.37
C ALA A 152 6.16 -22.56 -3.51
N ILE A 153 5.45 -23.26 -2.62
CA ILE A 153 5.23 -24.71 -2.70
C ILE A 153 4.49 -25.06 -3.99
N THR A 154 3.44 -24.33 -4.35
CA THR A 154 2.69 -24.55 -5.59
C THR A 154 3.59 -24.43 -6.82
N ILE A 155 4.40 -23.36 -6.90
CA ILE A 155 5.36 -23.17 -8.00
C ILE A 155 6.40 -24.31 -8.05
N LEU A 156 7.00 -24.64 -6.91
CA LEU A 156 8.01 -25.69 -6.82
C LEU A 156 7.46 -27.08 -7.19
N SER A 157 6.20 -27.36 -6.81
CA SER A 157 5.53 -28.63 -7.08
C SER A 157 5.19 -28.84 -8.56
N MET A 158 4.85 -27.78 -9.28
CA MET A 158 4.60 -27.85 -10.73
C MET A 158 5.91 -28.00 -11.53
N GLY A 159 6.99 -27.37 -11.06
CA GLY A 159 8.24 -27.28 -11.80
C GLY A 159 8.10 -26.50 -13.12
N LEU A 160 9.23 -26.19 -13.76
CA LEU A 160 9.24 -25.40 -15.00
C LEU A 160 8.50 -26.13 -16.14
N GLN A 161 8.69 -27.44 -16.28
CA GLN A 161 8.05 -28.23 -17.32
C GLN A 161 6.54 -28.38 -17.12
N GLY A 162 6.07 -28.48 -15.87
CA GLY A 162 4.63 -28.54 -15.57
C GLY A 162 3.92 -27.21 -15.78
N ILE A 163 4.61 -26.08 -15.56
CA ILE A 163 4.08 -24.75 -15.88
C ILE A 163 3.99 -24.59 -17.40
N LEU A 164 5.05 -24.93 -18.15
CA LEU A 164 5.09 -24.74 -19.60
C LEU A 164 4.10 -25.66 -20.35
N SER A 165 3.87 -26.89 -19.87
CA SER A 165 2.95 -27.85 -20.49
C SER A 165 1.47 -27.50 -20.32
N GLN A 166 1.15 -26.66 -19.34
CA GLN A 166 -0.21 -26.20 -19.08
C GLN A 166 -0.57 -24.92 -19.88
N ILE A 167 0.38 -24.36 -20.64
CA ILE A 167 0.14 -23.19 -21.49
C ILE A 167 -0.42 -23.68 -22.83
N PRO A 168 -1.70 -23.41 -23.15
CA PRO A 168 -2.26 -23.80 -24.44
C PRO A 168 -1.54 -23.07 -25.59
N PRO A 169 -1.34 -23.70 -26.76
CA PRO A 169 -0.80 -23.02 -27.93
C PRO A 169 -1.66 -21.79 -28.28
N GLY A 170 -1.08 -20.60 -28.18
CA GLY A 170 -1.78 -19.33 -28.43
C GLY A 170 -2.78 -18.88 -27.34
N GLY A 171 -2.86 -19.59 -26.20
CA GLY A 171 -3.77 -19.29 -25.10
C GLY A 171 -3.12 -18.47 -23.97
N PHE A 172 -3.91 -17.62 -23.33
CA PHE A 172 -3.50 -16.91 -22.11
C PHE A 172 -3.45 -17.89 -20.92
N PRO A 173 -2.37 -17.92 -20.11
CA PRO A 173 -2.20 -18.88 -19.01
C PRO A 173 -3.00 -18.51 -17.75
N LEU A 174 -4.24 -18.03 -17.90
CA LEU A 174 -5.07 -17.56 -16.79
C LEU A 174 -5.31 -18.65 -15.74
N GLY A 175 -5.56 -19.90 -16.17
CA GLY A 175 -5.76 -21.02 -15.25
C GLY A 175 -4.57 -21.25 -14.30
N ILE A 176 -3.34 -21.15 -14.83
CA ILE A 176 -2.10 -21.29 -14.06
C ILE A 176 -1.92 -20.09 -13.11
N ILE A 177 -2.23 -18.88 -13.58
CA ILE A 177 -2.14 -17.68 -12.75
C ILE A 177 -3.10 -17.79 -11.56
N PHE A 178 -4.35 -18.18 -11.79
CA PHE A 178 -5.31 -18.37 -10.71
C PHE A 178 -4.93 -19.51 -9.77
N SER A 179 -4.37 -20.61 -10.28
CA SER A 179 -3.92 -21.73 -9.44
C SER A 179 -2.71 -21.40 -8.57
N ILE A 180 -1.85 -20.46 -8.99
CA ILE A 180 -0.75 -19.96 -8.15
C ILE A 180 -1.26 -18.90 -7.18
N LEU A 181 -2.06 -17.94 -7.66
CA LEU A 181 -2.41 -16.73 -6.90
C LEU A 181 -3.64 -16.88 -6.00
N TRP A 182 -4.32 -18.04 -5.98
CA TRP A 182 -5.51 -18.23 -5.14
C TRP A 182 -5.31 -17.88 -3.65
N PRO A 183 -4.14 -18.09 -3.01
CA PRO A 183 -3.97 -17.73 -1.60
C PRO A 183 -4.04 -16.21 -1.37
N LEU A 184 -3.82 -15.40 -2.42
CA LEU A 184 -3.94 -13.94 -2.34
C LEU A 184 -5.40 -13.47 -2.31
N ILE A 185 -6.38 -14.32 -2.67
CA ILE A 185 -7.81 -13.97 -2.57
C ILE A 185 -8.16 -13.60 -1.12
N ILE A 186 -7.65 -14.36 -0.15
CA ILE A 186 -7.86 -14.09 1.28
C ILE A 186 -7.23 -12.74 1.66
N VAL A 187 -6.00 -12.49 1.20
CA VAL A 187 -5.29 -11.22 1.43
C VAL A 187 -6.09 -10.04 0.88
N LEU A 188 -6.64 -10.18 -0.34
CA LEU A 188 -7.46 -9.16 -0.99
C LEU A 188 -8.75 -8.87 -0.21
N ILE A 189 -9.46 -9.91 0.24
CA ILE A 189 -10.68 -9.75 1.04
C ILE A 189 -10.38 -9.04 2.36
N LEU A 190 -9.33 -9.45 3.07
CA LEU A 190 -8.95 -8.81 4.34
C LEU A 190 -8.52 -7.35 4.13
N SER A 191 -7.79 -7.06 3.05
CA SER A 191 -7.37 -5.70 2.70
C SER A 191 -8.59 -4.82 2.35
N LEU A 192 -9.55 -5.36 1.60
CA LEU A 192 -10.79 -4.66 1.27
C LEU A 192 -11.57 -4.30 2.54
N LEU A 193 -11.75 -5.26 3.45
CA LEU A 193 -12.45 -5.04 4.71
C LEU A 193 -11.71 -4.03 5.60
N ALA A 194 -10.37 -4.09 5.66
CA ALA A 194 -9.55 -3.10 6.36
C ALA A 194 -9.80 -1.68 5.83
N THR A 195 -9.85 -1.51 4.51
CA THR A 195 -10.14 -0.22 3.86
C THR A 195 -11.57 0.24 4.16
N ILE A 196 -12.57 -0.63 4.07
CA ILE A 196 -13.97 -0.32 4.40
C ILE A 196 -14.09 0.16 5.84
N PHE A 197 -13.47 -0.53 6.80
CA PHE A 197 -13.51 -0.09 8.20
C PHE A 197 -12.77 1.24 8.40
N SER A 198 -11.73 1.52 7.63
CA SER A 198 -11.06 2.82 7.66
C SER A 198 -12.00 3.94 7.18
N ILE A 199 -12.76 3.72 6.10
CA ILE A 199 -13.77 4.67 5.61
C ILE A 199 -14.79 4.99 6.70
N ILE A 200 -15.39 3.95 7.30
CA ILE A 200 -16.39 4.11 8.34
C ILE A 200 -15.79 4.81 9.56
N ALA A 201 -14.56 4.45 9.95
CA ALA A 201 -13.87 5.03 11.09
C ALA A 201 -13.70 6.55 10.94
N PHE A 202 -13.23 7.02 9.78
CA PHE A 202 -13.01 8.44 9.52
C PHE A 202 -14.31 9.25 9.56
N PHE A 203 -15.40 8.76 8.98
CA PHE A 203 -16.69 9.46 9.04
C PHE A 203 -17.32 9.46 10.44
N THR A 204 -17.00 8.48 11.28
CA THR A 204 -17.58 8.31 12.62
C THR A 204 -16.77 8.94 13.76
N ILE A 205 -15.66 9.62 13.47
CA ILE A 205 -14.91 10.38 14.49
C ILE A 205 -15.84 11.42 15.14
N PRO A 206 -15.87 11.60 16.47
CA PRO A 206 -16.70 12.63 17.09
C PRO A 206 -16.31 14.06 16.64
N GLU A 207 -17.29 14.97 16.53
CA GLU A 207 -17.03 16.37 16.13
C GLU A 207 -16.40 17.21 17.26
N GLU A 208 -16.73 16.87 18.50
CA GLU A 208 -16.19 17.48 19.71
C GLU A 208 -15.04 16.62 20.28
N ALA A 209 -13.98 17.28 20.77
CA ALA A 209 -12.94 16.56 21.50
C ALA A 209 -13.51 16.07 22.84
N PRO A 210 -13.15 14.87 23.32
CA PRO A 210 -13.43 14.49 24.70
C PRO A 210 -12.87 15.59 25.62
N GLN A 211 -13.71 16.20 26.45
CA GLN A 211 -13.20 17.18 27.41
C GLN A 211 -12.20 16.48 28.34
N PRO A 212 -11.05 17.09 28.64
CA PRO A 212 -10.24 16.59 29.75
C PRO A 212 -11.10 16.61 31.01
N GLU A 213 -11.09 15.52 31.79
CA GLU A 213 -11.77 15.48 33.08
C GLU A 213 -11.40 16.74 33.87
N SER A 214 -12.42 17.55 34.18
CA SER A 214 -12.25 18.66 35.12
C SER A 214 -11.64 18.09 36.39
N PRO A 215 -10.62 18.73 36.99
CA PRO A 215 -10.24 18.40 38.35
C PRO A 215 -11.51 18.48 39.18
N GLY A 216 -11.94 17.35 39.75
CA GLY A 216 -13.07 17.34 40.67
C GLY A 216 -12.79 18.34 41.79
N PRO A 217 -13.83 18.98 42.37
CA PRO A 217 -13.62 19.88 43.50
C PRO A 217 -12.87 19.12 44.58
N THR A 218 -11.67 19.61 44.92
CA THR A 218 -10.92 19.15 46.09
C THR A 218 -11.81 19.37 47.33
N PRO A 219 -11.99 18.36 48.19
CA PRO A 219 -12.82 18.46 49.39
C PRO A 219 -12.28 19.50 50.40
#